data_AF-A0AAP3Q4G6-F1
#
_entry.id   AF-A0AAP3Q4G6-F1
#
_cell.length_a   1.000
_cell.length_b   1.000
_cell.length_c   1.000
_cell.angle_alpha   90.00
_cell.angle_beta   90.00
_cell.angle_gamma   90.00
#
_symmetry.space_group_name_H-M   'P 1'
#
loop_
_entity.id
_entity.type
_entity.pdbx_description
1 polymer ?
#
loop_
_entity_poly.entity_id
_entity_poly.type
_entity_poly.pdbx_seq_one_letter_code
_entity_poly.pdbx_strand_id
1 'polypeptide(L)'
;MNEIPKATHSGTWVIDEENDIKIECYVMDNKERVLSLRGAARGIGIKGNGSQALTRNLNSMWISPYLSDGLKEWLSSANRNELPIYLTTRGVQFQPFEASLFVDLCKAYVDAMHDGVLKTEVQKRTAERMYIIMTAFAKVGLIAVIDEVTGYQDERDRNELQLILEKYVSQELLPWAKRFPDEFYKQMFRLKGWEYRGKAKPSYAGKLTNEYIYNYLPPGVLNELKQKTPKNKNGNRSTRFHQFLTEDTGLPTLDHQLQQTIALMKASDTWEEFDKLFRKAMGEPVQLELSLKNE
;
A
#
# COMPACT_ATOMS: atom_id res chain seq x y z
N MET A 1 0.09 11.55 -28.90
CA MET A 1 0.14 12.16 -27.54
C MET A 1 0.78 11.13 -26.64
N ASN A 2 1.94 11.42 -26.05
CA ASN A 2 2.46 10.53 -25.01
C ASN A 2 1.49 10.60 -23.84
N GLU A 3 0.98 9.45 -23.44
CA GLU A 3 0.09 9.32 -22.30
C GLU A 3 0.85 9.75 -21.03
N ILE A 4 0.19 10.52 -20.16
CA ILE A 4 0.83 10.98 -18.93
C ILE A 4 1.05 9.76 -18.02
N PRO A 5 2.30 9.46 -17.60
CA PRO A 5 2.56 8.29 -16.75
C PRO A 5 1.73 8.33 -15.47
N LYS A 6 1.11 7.19 -15.14
CA LYS A 6 0.29 7.02 -13.94
C LYS A 6 0.90 6.01 -12.98
N ALA A 7 0.89 6.35 -11.69
CA ALA A 7 1.41 5.48 -10.65
C ALA A 7 0.53 4.22 -10.54
N THR A 8 1.17 3.06 -10.59
CA THR A 8 0.56 1.75 -10.32
C THR A 8 0.68 1.41 -8.84
N HIS A 9 1.75 1.86 -8.18
CA HIS A 9 2.01 1.67 -6.76
C HIS A 9 2.40 2.99 -6.12
N SER A 10 2.05 3.16 -4.85
CA SER A 10 2.38 4.34 -4.06
C SER A 10 2.75 3.95 -2.63
N GLY A 11 3.70 4.66 -2.05
CA GLY A 11 4.07 4.52 -0.64
C GLY A 11 4.56 5.85 -0.08
N THR A 12 4.77 5.89 1.24
CA THR A 12 5.36 7.04 1.92
C THR A 12 6.58 6.59 2.67
N TRP A 13 7.73 7.15 2.33
CA TRP A 13 8.97 6.92 3.05
C TRP A 13 9.07 7.92 4.20
N VAL A 14 9.03 7.40 5.43
CA VAL A 14 9.24 8.16 6.66
C VAL A 14 10.74 8.20 6.92
N ILE A 15 11.34 9.39 6.84
CA ILE A 15 12.77 9.62 7.10
C ILE A 15 13.00 9.87 8.59
N ASP A 16 12.11 10.66 9.19
CA ASP A 16 12.19 11.07 10.58
C ASP A 16 10.76 11.22 11.10
N GLU A 17 10.37 10.33 12.01
CA GLU A 17 9.02 10.28 12.56
C GLU A 17 8.78 11.42 13.54
N GLU A 18 9.78 11.82 14.33
CA GLU A 18 9.67 12.91 15.31
C GLU A 18 9.49 14.27 14.65
N ASN A 19 10.14 14.48 13.50
CA ASN A 19 10.08 15.74 12.75
C ASN A 19 9.09 15.72 11.56
N ASP A 20 8.24 14.69 11.46
CA ASP A 20 7.26 14.49 10.37
C ASP A 20 7.87 14.62 8.96
N ILE A 21 9.08 14.11 8.77
CA ILE A 21 9.78 14.17 7.49
C ILE A 21 9.41 12.95 6.66
N LYS A 22 8.61 13.18 5.63
CA LYS A 22 8.05 12.15 4.76
C LYS A 22 8.22 12.50 3.28
N ILE A 23 8.49 11.48 2.47
CA ILE A 23 8.56 11.59 1.01
C ILE A 23 7.57 10.62 0.38
N GLU A 24 6.66 11.13 -0.45
CA GLU A 24 5.78 10.29 -1.24
C GLU A 24 6.54 9.64 -2.40
N CYS A 25 6.41 8.31 -2.55
CA CYS A 25 7.16 7.49 -3.48
C CYS A 25 6.20 6.74 -4.41
N TYR A 26 6.57 6.56 -5.67
CA TYR A 26 5.70 5.97 -6.68
C TYR A 26 6.46 5.04 -7.63
N VAL A 27 5.79 3.98 -8.07
CA VAL A 27 6.17 3.18 -9.24
C VAL A 27 5.17 3.47 -10.34
N MET A 28 5.67 3.93 -11.48
CA MET A 28 4.86 4.33 -12.63
C MET A 28 4.52 3.11 -13.52
N ASP A 29 3.50 3.25 -14.35
CA ASP A 29 3.11 2.26 -15.38
C ASP A 29 4.24 1.97 -16.39
N ASN A 30 5.03 2.99 -16.73
CA ASN A 30 6.23 2.88 -17.55
C ASN A 30 7.45 2.31 -16.78
N LYS A 31 7.25 1.83 -15.54
CA LYS A 31 8.26 1.28 -14.64
C LYS A 31 9.25 2.31 -14.09
N GLU A 32 9.04 3.61 -14.24
CA GLU A 32 9.88 4.58 -13.54
C GLU A 32 9.65 4.52 -12.01
N ARG A 33 10.72 4.77 -11.25
CA ARG A 33 10.70 4.89 -9.78
C ARG A 33 10.96 6.34 -9.42
N VAL A 34 9.94 7.01 -8.91
CA VAL A 34 9.98 8.45 -8.68
C VAL A 34 9.50 8.82 -7.28
N LEU A 35 10.08 9.90 -6.77
CA LEU A 35 9.65 10.61 -5.58
C LEU A 35 8.77 11.79 -5.98
N SER A 36 7.90 12.24 -5.08
CA SER A 36 7.31 13.57 -5.16
C SER A 36 8.42 14.61 -5.04
N LEU A 37 8.57 15.50 -6.03
CA LEU A 37 9.59 16.55 -5.99
C LEU A 37 9.45 17.48 -4.77
N ARG A 38 8.21 17.79 -4.40
CA ARG A 38 7.92 18.58 -3.18
C ARG A 38 8.30 17.79 -1.92
N GLY A 39 7.99 16.49 -1.89
CA GLY A 39 8.38 15.59 -0.81
C GLY A 39 9.90 15.52 -0.67
N ALA A 40 10.62 15.31 -1.77
CA ALA A 40 12.07 15.26 -1.82
C ALA A 40 12.72 16.55 -1.30
N ALA A 41 12.28 17.72 -1.77
CA ALA A 41 12.78 19.01 -1.31
C ALA A 41 12.55 19.23 0.20
N ARG A 42 11.36 18.84 0.71
CA ARG A 42 11.06 18.90 2.16
C ARG A 42 11.94 17.93 2.95
N GLY A 43 12.12 16.71 2.43
CA GLY A 43 12.94 15.65 3.03
C GLY A 43 14.32 16.16 3.41
N ILE A 44 14.93 16.91 2.49
CA ILE A 44 16.30 17.41 2.63
C ILE A 44 16.38 18.78 3.35
N GLY A 45 15.25 19.28 3.86
CA GLY A 45 15.18 20.51 4.66
C GLY A 45 15.13 21.81 3.85
N ILE A 46 14.89 21.74 2.54
CA ILE A 46 14.68 22.94 1.72
C ILE A 46 13.24 23.43 1.92
N LYS A 47 13.10 24.63 2.48
CA LYS A 47 11.80 25.30 2.69
C LYS A 47 11.41 26.13 1.47
N GLY A 48 10.14 26.08 1.06
CA GLY A 48 9.58 26.91 0.00
C GLY A 48 8.78 26.13 -1.05
N ASN A 49 8.59 26.74 -2.23
CA ASN A 49 7.73 26.21 -3.29
C ASN A 49 8.41 25.10 -4.12
N GLY A 50 8.71 23.96 -3.49
CA GLY A 50 9.15 22.72 -4.16
C GLY A 50 10.31 22.92 -5.13
N SER A 51 10.04 22.67 -6.43
CA SER A 51 10.97 22.76 -7.55
C SER A 51 11.78 24.06 -7.54
N GLN A 52 11.12 25.21 -7.40
CA GLN A 52 11.77 26.52 -7.45
C GLN A 52 12.80 26.72 -6.32
N ALA A 53 12.50 26.19 -5.13
CA ALA A 53 13.42 26.29 -4.00
C ALA A 53 14.65 25.39 -4.18
N LEU A 54 14.46 24.18 -4.70
CA LEU A 54 15.54 23.25 -5.03
C LEU A 54 16.39 23.81 -6.18
N THR A 55 15.78 24.21 -7.29
CA THR A 55 16.43 24.84 -8.45
C THR A 55 17.30 26.03 -8.05
N ARG A 56 16.78 26.95 -7.24
CA ARG A 56 17.56 28.10 -6.73
C ARG A 56 18.79 27.65 -5.94
N ASN A 57 18.65 26.62 -5.12
CA ASN A 57 19.78 26.10 -4.36
C ASN A 57 20.84 25.47 -5.29
N LEU A 58 20.42 24.62 -6.24
CA LEU A 58 21.33 23.93 -7.15
C LEU A 58 22.02 24.84 -8.17
N ASN A 59 21.42 25.98 -8.51
CA ASN A 59 22.07 27.02 -9.32
C ASN A 59 23.20 27.76 -8.57
N SER A 60 23.44 27.47 -7.28
CA SER A 60 24.50 28.15 -6.53
C SER A 60 25.90 27.65 -6.94
N MET A 61 26.85 28.58 -7.06
CA MET A 61 28.23 28.28 -7.48
C MET A 61 28.94 27.24 -6.59
N TRP A 62 28.58 27.13 -5.31
CA TRP A 62 29.25 26.21 -4.38
C TRP A 62 28.85 24.74 -4.58
N ILE A 63 27.65 24.45 -5.11
CA ILE A 63 27.17 23.07 -5.32
C ILE A 63 27.22 22.66 -6.79
N SER A 64 27.13 23.62 -7.72
CA SER A 64 27.12 23.37 -9.16
C SER A 64 28.24 22.45 -9.68
N PRO A 65 29.50 22.52 -9.19
CA PRO A 65 30.57 21.61 -9.61
C PRO A 65 30.34 20.13 -9.26
N TYR A 66 29.52 19.87 -8.24
CA TYR A 66 29.27 18.53 -7.70
C TYR A 66 28.04 17.83 -8.29
N LEU A 67 27.27 18.53 -9.13
CA LEU A 67 26.09 17.95 -9.77
C LEU A 67 26.49 16.92 -10.82
N SER A 68 25.84 15.75 -10.80
CA SER A 68 25.92 14.78 -11.89
C SER A 68 25.38 15.36 -13.19
N ASP A 69 25.73 14.77 -14.33
CA ASP A 69 25.20 15.25 -15.62
C ASP A 69 23.67 15.12 -15.71
N GLY A 70 23.11 14.05 -15.14
CA GLY A 70 21.66 13.90 -14.99
C GLY A 70 21.02 15.01 -14.15
N LEU A 71 21.66 15.43 -13.06
CA LEU A 71 21.18 16.58 -12.27
C LEU A 71 21.31 17.90 -13.01
N LYS A 72 22.36 18.10 -13.83
CA LYS A 72 22.50 19.31 -14.67
C LYS A 72 21.42 19.36 -15.74
N GLU A 73 21.11 18.24 -16.38
CA GLU A 73 20.02 18.13 -17.35
C GLU A 73 18.67 18.41 -16.70
N TRP A 74 18.40 17.78 -15.54
CA TRP A 74 17.20 18.04 -14.74
C TRP A 74 17.09 19.52 -14.37
N LEU A 75 18.19 20.13 -13.90
CA LEU A 75 18.24 21.54 -13.51
C LEU A 75 17.98 22.47 -14.70
N SER A 76 18.51 22.13 -15.87
CA SER A 76 18.29 22.87 -17.11
C SER A 76 16.81 22.87 -17.51
N SER A 77 16.16 21.70 -17.47
CA SER A 77 14.70 21.57 -17.69
C SER A 77 13.89 22.30 -16.63
N ALA A 78 14.31 22.25 -15.36
CA ALA A 78 13.67 23.00 -14.28
C ALA A 78 13.76 24.52 -14.48
N ASN A 79 14.92 25.03 -14.91
CA ASN A 79 15.13 26.44 -15.23
C ASN A 79 14.26 26.92 -16.40
N ARG A 80 13.95 26.04 -17.36
CA ARG A 80 13.02 26.31 -18.48
C ARG A 80 11.55 26.06 -18.12
N ASN A 81 11.25 25.62 -16.89
CA ASN A 81 9.92 25.24 -16.45
C ASN A 81 9.29 24.09 -17.28
N GLU A 82 10.14 23.15 -17.72
CA GLU A 82 9.80 22.01 -18.59
C GLU A 82 9.73 20.68 -17.80
N LEU A 83 9.62 20.73 -16.48
CA LEU A 83 9.51 19.51 -15.68
C LEU A 83 8.20 18.77 -15.99
N PRO A 84 8.23 17.44 -16.16
CA PRO A 84 7.04 16.66 -16.48
C PRO A 84 6.03 16.67 -15.33
N ILE A 85 4.78 16.35 -15.65
CA ILE A 85 3.70 16.14 -14.68
C ILE A 85 3.26 14.69 -14.79
N TYR A 86 3.21 13.97 -13.67
CA TYR A 86 2.72 12.58 -13.57
C TYR A 86 1.44 12.52 -12.75
N LEU A 87 0.75 11.38 -12.82
CA LEU A 87 -0.47 11.11 -12.07
C LEU A 87 -0.20 10.10 -10.95
N THR A 88 -0.69 10.40 -9.75
CA THR A 88 -0.73 9.43 -8.64
C THR A 88 -1.71 8.30 -8.93
N THR A 89 -1.74 7.28 -8.07
CA THR A 89 -2.72 6.17 -8.13
C THR A 89 -4.17 6.68 -8.14
N ARG A 90 -4.41 7.80 -7.45
CA ARG A 90 -5.71 8.50 -7.36
C ARG A 90 -5.97 9.51 -8.49
N GLY A 91 -5.07 9.64 -9.45
CA GLY A 91 -5.20 10.59 -10.58
C GLY A 91 -4.87 12.05 -10.23
N VAL A 92 -4.29 12.32 -9.06
CA VAL A 92 -3.80 13.66 -8.70
C VAL A 92 -2.47 13.94 -9.40
N GLN A 93 -2.33 15.12 -9.99
CA GLN A 93 -1.10 15.56 -10.66
C GLN A 93 0.02 15.89 -9.66
N PHE A 94 1.26 15.54 -10.01
CA PHE A 94 2.46 15.91 -9.26
C PHE A 94 3.69 16.00 -10.18
N GLN A 95 4.74 16.69 -9.72
CA GLN A 95 6.04 16.70 -10.38
C GLN A 95 6.90 15.55 -9.84
N PRO A 96 7.37 14.64 -10.69
CA PRO A 96 8.24 13.56 -10.28
C PRO A 96 9.67 14.05 -10.06
N PHE A 97 10.41 13.34 -9.22
CA PHE A 97 11.84 13.43 -9.07
C PHE A 97 12.40 12.01 -9.07
N GLU A 98 13.23 11.67 -10.06
CA GLU A 98 13.71 10.29 -10.23
C GLU A 98 14.50 9.84 -9.00
N ALA A 99 14.29 8.60 -8.56
CA ALA A 99 14.93 8.07 -7.36
C ALA A 99 16.46 8.04 -7.48
N SER A 100 16.99 7.73 -8.68
CA SER A 100 18.44 7.75 -8.98
C SER A 100 19.03 9.16 -8.83
N LEU A 101 18.37 10.18 -9.39
CA LEU A 101 18.77 11.59 -9.26
C LEU A 101 18.75 12.08 -7.81
N PHE A 102 17.89 11.50 -6.96
CA PHE A 102 17.91 11.80 -5.52
C PHE A 102 19.15 11.25 -4.82
N VAL A 103 19.66 10.09 -5.23
CA VAL A 103 20.94 9.56 -4.75
C VAL A 103 22.10 10.44 -5.23
N ASP A 104 22.10 10.85 -6.50
CA ASP A 104 23.08 11.79 -7.04
C ASP A 104 23.07 13.12 -6.28
N LEU A 105 21.89 13.59 -5.89
CA LEU A 105 21.73 14.81 -5.13
C LEU A 105 22.34 14.67 -3.73
N CYS A 106 22.12 13.52 -3.08
CA CYS A 106 22.76 13.23 -1.79
C CYS A 106 24.29 13.25 -1.93
N LYS A 107 24.82 12.57 -2.95
CA LYS A 107 26.24 12.52 -3.26
C LYS A 107 26.84 13.91 -3.47
N ALA A 108 26.20 14.76 -4.29
CA ALA A 108 26.68 16.11 -4.56
C ALA A 108 26.89 16.94 -3.28
N TYR A 109 25.94 16.85 -2.33
CA TYR A 109 26.05 17.54 -1.04
C TYR A 109 27.15 16.96 -0.15
N VAL A 110 27.31 15.64 -0.16
CA VAL A 110 28.35 14.95 0.63
C VAL A 110 29.74 15.25 0.08
N ASP A 111 29.93 15.26 -1.24
CA ASP A 111 31.20 15.61 -1.87
C ASP A 111 31.56 17.08 -1.58
N ALA A 112 30.59 18.00 -1.69
CA ALA A 112 30.79 19.40 -1.31
C ALA A 112 31.11 19.59 0.19
N MET A 113 30.56 18.72 1.05
CA MET A 113 30.89 18.69 2.48
C MET A 113 32.33 18.22 2.72
N HIS A 114 32.75 17.14 2.06
CA HIS A 114 34.10 16.58 2.19
C HIS A 114 35.18 17.56 1.70
N ASP A 115 34.88 18.34 0.66
CA ASP A 115 35.77 19.38 0.14
C ASP A 115 35.77 20.67 0.98
N GLY A 116 34.93 20.75 2.03
CA GLY A 116 34.91 21.89 2.94
C GLY A 116 34.35 23.18 2.34
N VAL A 117 33.62 23.11 1.21
CA VAL A 117 33.11 24.30 0.50
C VAL A 117 31.82 24.87 1.12
N LEU A 118 31.22 24.17 2.10
CA LEU A 118 29.99 24.60 2.78
C LEU A 118 30.27 25.75 3.77
N LYS A 119 29.65 26.91 3.53
CA LYS A 119 29.92 28.15 4.28
C LYS A 119 28.91 28.42 5.39
N THR A 120 27.66 28.02 5.18
CA THR A 120 26.56 28.33 6.12
C THR A 120 26.15 27.12 6.93
N GLU A 121 25.64 27.35 8.14
CA GLU A 121 25.15 26.28 9.01
C GLU A 121 24.00 25.48 8.39
N VAL A 122 23.17 26.15 7.58
CA VAL A 122 22.09 25.50 6.84
C VAL A 122 22.64 24.51 5.80
N GLN A 123 23.69 24.89 5.06
CA GLN A 123 24.34 23.99 4.10
C GLN A 123 24.94 22.76 4.79
N LYS A 124 25.64 22.96 5.91
CA LYS A 124 26.24 21.87 6.70
C LYS A 124 25.18 20.89 7.19
N ARG A 125 24.13 21.39 7.84
CA ARG A 125 23.02 20.55 8.32
C ARG A 125 22.29 19.82 7.18
N THR A 126 22.12 20.46 6.01
CA THR A 126 21.55 19.76 4.85
C THR A 126 22.48 18.65 4.37
N ALA A 127 23.78 18.88 4.26
CA ALA A 127 24.72 17.85 3.83
C ALA A 127 24.84 16.68 4.83
N GLU A 128 24.85 16.95 6.14
CA GLU A 128 24.80 15.92 7.18
C GLU A 128 23.55 15.04 7.04
N ARG A 129 22.39 15.66 6.78
CA ARG A 129 21.15 14.93 6.53
C ARG A 129 21.25 14.07 5.26
N MET A 130 21.82 14.60 4.18
CA MET A 130 22.05 13.84 2.95
C MET A 130 22.97 12.65 3.18
N TYR A 131 24.00 12.81 4.01
CA TYR A 131 24.91 11.73 4.38
C TYR A 131 24.20 10.60 5.15
N ILE A 132 23.36 10.95 6.13
CA ILE A 132 22.56 9.98 6.88
C ILE A 132 21.62 9.21 5.94
N ILE A 133 20.90 9.94 5.07
CA ILE A 133 20.02 9.35 4.07
C ILE A 133 20.78 8.39 3.14
N MET A 134 21.91 8.83 2.60
CA MET A 134 22.73 8.03 1.69
C MET A 134 23.25 6.76 2.36
N THR A 135 23.66 6.85 3.62
CA THR A 135 24.14 5.69 4.40
C THR A 135 23.00 4.70 4.68
N ALA A 136 21.79 5.20 4.99
CA ALA A 136 20.62 4.36 5.17
C ALA A 136 20.26 3.59 3.89
N PHE A 137 20.30 4.27 2.74
CA PHE A 137 20.11 3.62 1.44
C PHE A 137 21.17 2.59 1.13
N ALA A 138 22.45 2.88 1.39
CA ALA A 138 23.53 1.93 1.16
C ALA A 138 23.33 0.65 1.99
N LYS A 139 22.92 0.79 3.26
CA LYS A 139 22.62 -0.36 4.13
C LYS A 139 21.45 -1.19 3.61
N VAL A 140 20.32 -0.54 3.27
CA VAL A 140 19.13 -1.23 2.76
C VAL A 140 19.41 -1.87 1.39
N GLY A 141 20.10 -1.16 0.50
CA GLY A 141 20.49 -1.64 -0.81
C GLY A 141 21.42 -2.85 -0.73
N LEU A 142 22.40 -2.84 0.18
CA LEU A 142 23.27 -4.00 0.40
C LEU A 142 22.49 -5.22 0.89
N ILE A 143 21.58 -5.04 1.85
CA ILE A 143 20.70 -6.13 2.33
C ILE A 143 19.84 -6.65 1.18
N ALA A 144 19.21 -5.77 0.41
CA ALA A 144 18.37 -6.15 -0.73
C ALA A 144 19.16 -6.91 -1.80
N VAL A 145 20.40 -6.50 -2.09
CA VAL A 145 21.29 -7.23 -3.02
C VAL A 145 21.65 -8.60 -2.45
N ILE A 146 21.97 -8.71 -1.16
CA ILE A 146 22.22 -10.01 -0.51
C ILE A 146 20.98 -10.90 -0.63
N ASP A 147 19.80 -10.38 -0.34
CA ASP A 147 18.55 -11.13 -0.42
C ASP A 147 18.26 -11.60 -1.86
N GLU A 148 18.52 -10.75 -2.87
CA GLU A 148 18.34 -11.07 -4.29
C GLU A 148 19.34 -12.15 -4.76
N VAL A 149 20.64 -12.01 -4.46
CA VAL A 149 21.66 -12.96 -4.92
C VAL A 149 21.63 -14.30 -4.18
N THR A 150 21.16 -14.32 -2.93
CA THR A 150 20.98 -15.56 -2.16
C THR A 150 19.65 -16.24 -2.44
N GLY A 151 18.70 -15.55 -3.08
CA GLY A 151 17.32 -16.02 -3.24
C GLY A 151 16.51 -15.97 -1.92
N TYR A 152 17.04 -15.34 -0.87
CA TYR A 152 16.37 -15.21 0.42
C TYR A 152 15.07 -14.38 0.32
N GLN A 153 14.91 -13.55 -0.72
CA GLN A 153 13.67 -12.81 -0.97
C GLN A 153 12.43 -13.74 -1.02
N ASP A 154 12.53 -14.88 -1.70
CA ASP A 154 11.42 -15.84 -1.82
C ASP A 154 11.16 -16.60 -0.51
N GLU A 155 12.20 -16.85 0.30
CA GLU A 155 12.06 -17.46 1.63
C GLU A 155 11.47 -16.49 2.64
N ARG A 156 11.87 -15.22 2.60
CA ARG A 156 11.33 -14.19 3.47
C ARG A 156 9.83 -13.99 3.25
N ASP A 157 9.38 -13.85 2.01
CA ASP A 157 7.96 -13.67 1.69
C ASP A 157 7.14 -14.91 2.12
N ARG A 158 7.70 -16.12 1.97
CA ARG A 158 7.09 -17.36 2.47
C ARG A 158 7.02 -17.39 4.00
N ASN A 159 8.07 -17.01 4.70
CA ASN A 159 8.12 -17.00 6.16
C ASN A 159 7.17 -15.94 6.75
N GLU A 160 7.09 -14.75 6.16
CA GLU A 160 6.15 -13.70 6.58
C GLU A 160 4.69 -14.17 6.39
N LEU A 161 4.36 -14.81 5.27
CA LEU A 161 3.06 -15.42 5.06
C LEU A 161 2.79 -16.55 6.07
N GLN A 162 3.77 -17.41 6.31
CA GLN A 162 3.65 -18.53 7.24
C GLN A 162 3.37 -18.05 8.67
N LEU A 163 4.06 -16.99 9.13
CA LEU A 163 3.82 -16.36 10.43
C LEU A 163 2.39 -15.80 10.55
N ILE A 164 1.87 -15.18 9.48
CA ILE A 164 0.47 -14.73 9.43
C ILE A 164 -0.47 -15.95 9.53
N LEU A 165 -0.23 -17.00 8.75
CA LEU A 165 -1.06 -18.19 8.78
C LEU A 165 -1.06 -18.85 10.16
N GLU A 166 0.09 -18.98 10.81
CA GLU A 166 0.21 -19.56 12.16
C GLU A 166 -0.58 -18.77 13.21
N LYS A 167 -0.60 -17.44 13.08
CA LYS A 167 -1.37 -16.59 13.99
C LYS A 167 -2.88 -16.75 13.81
N TYR A 168 -3.36 -17.04 12.60
CA TYR A 168 -4.80 -17.06 12.28
C TYR A 168 -5.40 -18.45 12.15
N VAL A 169 -4.60 -19.44 11.78
CA VAL A 169 -5.02 -20.81 11.47
C VAL A 169 -4.38 -21.78 12.47
N SER A 170 -5.22 -22.37 13.32
CA SER A 170 -4.83 -23.38 14.28
C SER A 170 -4.34 -24.66 13.58
N GLN A 171 -3.34 -25.31 14.18
CA GLN A 171 -2.94 -26.67 13.78
C GLN A 171 -3.99 -27.71 14.15
N GLU A 172 -4.67 -27.50 15.28
CA GLU A 172 -5.69 -28.40 15.79
C GLU A 172 -7.10 -27.90 15.47
N LEU A 173 -8.00 -28.85 15.25
CA LEU A 173 -9.41 -28.58 15.02
C LEU A 173 -10.10 -28.25 16.35
N LEU A 174 -10.60 -27.01 16.48
CA LEU A 174 -11.39 -26.61 17.63
C LEU A 174 -12.75 -27.34 17.67
N PRO A 175 -13.31 -27.60 18.87
CA PRO A 175 -14.67 -28.09 19.01
C PRO A 175 -15.68 -27.22 18.25
N TRP A 176 -16.73 -27.84 17.74
CA TRP A 176 -17.78 -27.10 17.05
C TRP A 176 -18.48 -26.12 18.00
N ALA A 177 -18.36 -24.83 17.71
CA ALA A 177 -19.15 -23.77 18.31
C ALA A 177 -19.82 -22.96 17.21
N LYS A 178 -21.06 -22.50 17.44
CA LYS A 178 -21.77 -21.62 16.49
C LYS A 178 -21.05 -20.27 16.45
N ARG A 179 -20.42 -19.94 15.32
CA ARG A 179 -19.72 -18.66 15.11
C ARG A 179 -20.49 -17.67 14.24
N PHE A 180 -21.32 -18.15 13.31
CA PHE A 180 -22.14 -17.30 12.45
C PHE A 180 -23.48 -17.01 13.14
N PRO A 181 -23.78 -15.75 13.50
CA PRO A 181 -25.09 -15.38 14.02
C PRO A 181 -26.16 -15.61 12.95
N ASP A 182 -27.37 -16.00 13.37
CA ASP A 182 -28.48 -16.18 12.40
C ASP A 182 -28.80 -14.87 11.68
N GLU A 183 -28.56 -13.74 12.35
CA GLU A 183 -28.74 -12.39 11.81
C GLU A 183 -27.98 -12.18 10.49
N PHE A 184 -26.75 -12.70 10.38
CA PHE A 184 -25.96 -12.61 9.15
C PHE A 184 -26.71 -13.21 7.96
N TYR A 185 -27.24 -14.42 8.13
CA TYR A 185 -27.97 -15.09 7.06
C TYR A 185 -29.37 -14.52 6.85
N LYS A 186 -30.04 -14.04 7.89
CA LYS A 186 -31.33 -13.33 7.75
C LYS A 186 -31.19 -12.08 6.90
N GLN A 187 -30.16 -11.27 7.16
CA GLN A 187 -29.90 -10.04 6.40
C GLN A 187 -29.47 -10.35 4.97
N MET A 188 -28.59 -11.33 4.76
CA MET A 188 -28.23 -11.78 3.41
C MET A 188 -29.46 -12.22 2.60
N PHE A 189 -30.35 -13.02 3.22
CA PHE A 189 -31.55 -13.50 2.54
C PHE A 189 -32.54 -12.37 2.26
N ARG A 190 -32.72 -11.43 3.20
CA ARG A 190 -33.52 -10.21 3.00
C ARG A 190 -33.06 -9.47 1.74
N LEU A 191 -31.77 -9.13 1.68
CA LEU A 191 -31.21 -8.34 0.57
C LEU A 191 -31.20 -9.10 -0.77
N LYS A 192 -31.08 -10.44 -0.74
CA LYS A 192 -31.17 -11.27 -1.95
C LYS A 192 -32.60 -11.62 -2.38
N GLY A 193 -33.62 -11.25 -1.59
CA GLY A 193 -35.01 -11.64 -1.83
C GLY A 193 -35.28 -13.14 -1.68
N TRP A 194 -34.50 -13.83 -0.84
CA TRP A 194 -34.64 -15.27 -0.59
C TRP A 194 -35.47 -15.56 0.66
N GLU A 195 -36.20 -16.67 0.65
CA GLU A 195 -36.94 -17.13 1.83
C GLU A 195 -36.01 -17.81 2.85
N TYR A 196 -35.94 -17.29 4.08
CA TYR A 196 -35.09 -17.85 5.13
C TYR A 196 -35.81 -18.96 5.92
N ARG A 197 -35.52 -20.23 5.59
CA ARG A 197 -36.07 -21.43 6.25
C ARG A 197 -35.16 -22.02 7.34
N GLY A 198 -34.27 -21.21 7.92
CA GLY A 198 -33.35 -21.64 8.98
C GLY A 198 -32.13 -22.40 8.46
N LYS A 199 -32.09 -23.74 8.62
CA LYS A 199 -30.87 -24.54 8.39
C LYS A 199 -30.50 -24.65 6.90
N ALA A 200 -31.50 -24.86 6.03
CA ALA A 200 -31.27 -25.01 4.60
C ALA A 200 -30.88 -23.67 3.97
N LYS A 201 -29.75 -23.65 3.25
CA LYS A 201 -29.24 -22.47 2.55
C LYS A 201 -28.79 -22.87 1.15
N PRO A 202 -29.00 -22.03 0.13
CA PRO A 202 -28.51 -22.32 -1.21
C PRO A 202 -26.98 -22.33 -1.22
N SER A 203 -26.37 -23.16 -2.08
CA SER A 203 -24.91 -23.23 -2.23
C SER A 203 -24.28 -21.87 -2.51
N TYR A 204 -25.03 -20.97 -3.17
CA TYR A 204 -24.59 -19.61 -3.45
C TYR A 204 -24.38 -18.76 -2.18
N ALA A 205 -25.15 -18.97 -1.11
CA ALA A 205 -24.92 -18.31 0.19
C ALA A 205 -23.53 -18.64 0.76
N GLY A 206 -23.01 -19.85 0.50
CA GLY A 206 -21.64 -20.22 0.86
C GLY A 206 -20.58 -19.47 0.05
N LYS A 207 -20.85 -19.16 -1.23
CA LYS A 207 -19.97 -18.32 -2.04
C LYS A 207 -19.93 -16.89 -1.50
N LEU A 208 -21.10 -16.31 -1.20
CA LEU A 208 -21.21 -14.98 -0.58
C LEU A 208 -20.55 -14.94 0.79
N THR A 209 -20.66 -16.01 1.59
CA THR A 209 -19.94 -16.10 2.87
C THR A 209 -18.43 -16.03 2.67
N ASN A 210 -17.88 -16.71 1.65
CA ASN A 210 -16.45 -16.59 1.36
C ASN A 210 -16.09 -15.19 0.86
N GLU A 211 -16.93 -14.61 0.01
CA GLU A 211 -16.72 -13.31 -0.61
C GLU A 211 -16.65 -12.18 0.42
N TYR A 212 -17.65 -12.08 1.31
CA TYR A 212 -17.76 -10.94 2.23
C TYR A 212 -17.12 -11.18 3.60
N ILE A 213 -16.86 -12.44 3.98
CA ILE A 213 -16.29 -12.77 5.28
C ILE A 213 -14.86 -13.28 5.14
N TYR A 214 -14.67 -14.44 4.52
CA TYR A 214 -13.35 -15.08 4.58
C TYR A 214 -12.30 -14.44 3.67
N ASN A 215 -12.68 -13.79 2.57
CA ASN A 215 -11.74 -13.06 1.72
C ASN A 215 -11.18 -11.79 2.38
N TYR A 216 -11.83 -11.31 3.46
CA TYR A 216 -11.38 -10.16 4.24
C TYR A 216 -10.60 -10.57 5.50
N LEU A 217 -10.31 -11.87 5.67
CA LEU A 217 -9.23 -12.31 6.54
C LEU A 217 -7.88 -12.06 5.85
N PRO A 218 -6.75 -12.06 6.60
CA PRO A 218 -5.44 -11.83 6.00
C PRO A 218 -5.14 -12.73 4.79
N PRO A 219 -4.27 -12.26 3.86
CA PRO A 219 -3.91 -13.02 2.67
C PRO A 219 -3.49 -14.46 3.00
N GLY A 220 -3.95 -15.42 2.19
CA GLY A 220 -3.65 -16.84 2.36
C GLY A 220 -4.56 -17.61 3.32
N VAL A 221 -5.16 -16.95 4.32
CA VAL A 221 -5.96 -17.63 5.37
C VAL A 221 -7.10 -18.48 4.79
N LEU A 222 -7.92 -17.93 3.89
CA LEU A 222 -9.00 -18.71 3.26
C LEU A 222 -8.48 -19.91 2.46
N ASN A 223 -7.32 -19.77 1.80
CA ASN A 223 -6.76 -20.87 1.01
C ASN A 223 -6.28 -21.99 1.93
N GLU A 224 -5.60 -21.65 3.02
CA GLU A 224 -5.18 -22.59 4.06
C GLU A 224 -6.39 -23.30 4.68
N LEU A 225 -7.44 -22.55 5.05
CA LEU A 225 -8.68 -23.12 5.58
C LEU A 225 -9.36 -24.07 4.60
N LYS A 226 -9.34 -23.77 3.29
CA LYS A 226 -9.87 -24.65 2.24
C LYS A 226 -9.08 -25.95 2.14
N GLN A 227 -7.75 -25.89 2.30
CA GLN A 227 -6.86 -27.05 2.29
C GLN A 227 -7.09 -27.94 3.52
N LYS A 228 -7.22 -27.35 4.72
CA LYS A 228 -7.49 -28.09 5.97
C LYS A 228 -8.88 -28.72 6.07
N THR A 229 -9.83 -28.28 5.23
CA THR A 229 -11.24 -28.75 5.30
C THR A 229 -11.73 -29.41 4.01
N PRO A 230 -10.96 -30.31 3.35
CA PRO A 230 -11.22 -30.72 1.98
C PRO A 230 -12.64 -31.24 1.75
N LYS A 231 -13.17 -31.00 0.54
CA LYS A 231 -14.49 -31.53 0.16
C LYS A 231 -14.38 -33.05 -0.02
N ASN A 232 -15.36 -33.78 0.48
CA ASN A 232 -15.50 -35.21 0.22
C ASN A 232 -15.98 -35.47 -1.22
N LYS A 233 -16.06 -36.75 -1.61
CA LYS A 233 -16.52 -37.20 -2.94
C LYS A 233 -17.90 -36.65 -3.34
N ASN A 234 -18.74 -36.30 -2.35
CA ASN A 234 -20.09 -35.76 -2.55
C ASN A 234 -20.12 -34.22 -2.54
N GLY A 235 -18.96 -33.56 -2.54
CA GLY A 235 -18.83 -32.09 -2.57
C GLY A 235 -19.04 -31.40 -1.22
N ASN A 236 -19.24 -32.15 -0.13
CA ASN A 236 -19.50 -31.63 1.22
C ASN A 236 -18.21 -31.57 2.06
N ARG A 237 -18.09 -30.56 2.92
CA ARG A 237 -17.01 -30.48 3.92
C ARG A 237 -17.48 -31.10 5.23
N SER A 238 -16.66 -31.97 5.83
CA SER A 238 -16.93 -32.60 7.13
C SER A 238 -16.75 -31.63 8.30
N THR A 239 -15.84 -30.66 8.16
CA THR A 239 -15.52 -29.64 9.15
C THR A 239 -15.80 -28.23 8.58
N ARG A 240 -15.91 -27.25 9.47
CA ARG A 240 -16.16 -25.84 9.11
C ARG A 240 -14.86 -25.05 9.20
N PHE A 241 -14.68 -24.07 8.30
CA PHE A 241 -13.49 -23.22 8.28
C PHE A 241 -13.19 -22.58 9.65
N HIS A 242 -14.20 -22.02 10.32
CA HIS A 242 -14.02 -21.39 11.62
C HIS A 242 -13.52 -22.32 12.74
N GLN A 243 -13.55 -23.65 12.57
CA GLN A 243 -12.99 -24.59 13.55
C GLN A 243 -11.46 -24.66 13.47
N PHE A 244 -10.86 -24.19 12.38
CA PHE A 244 -9.41 -24.10 12.21
C PHE A 244 -8.89 -22.69 12.45
N LEU A 245 -9.71 -21.75 12.92
CA LEU A 245 -9.22 -20.44 13.31
C LEU A 245 -8.67 -20.49 14.73
N THR A 246 -7.59 -19.77 15.00
CA THR A 246 -7.03 -19.65 16.35
C THR A 246 -7.99 -18.88 17.29
N GLU A 247 -7.96 -19.19 18.58
CA GLU A 247 -8.86 -18.57 19.56
C GLU A 247 -8.48 -17.12 19.91
N ASP A 248 -7.19 -16.81 19.88
CA ASP A 248 -6.60 -15.53 20.26
C ASP A 248 -6.69 -14.48 19.15
N THR A 249 -6.60 -14.88 17.88
CA THR A 249 -6.54 -13.93 16.75
C THR A 249 -7.56 -14.25 15.66
N GLY A 250 -7.62 -15.49 15.19
CA GLY A 250 -8.44 -15.88 14.03
C GLY A 250 -9.93 -15.71 14.27
N LEU A 251 -10.43 -16.25 15.38
CA LEU A 251 -11.84 -16.17 15.77
C LEU A 251 -12.29 -14.74 16.10
N PRO A 252 -11.54 -13.92 16.88
CA PRO A 252 -11.86 -12.50 17.08
C PRO A 252 -11.94 -11.71 15.77
N THR A 253 -11.02 -11.97 14.83
CA THR A 253 -11.04 -11.28 13.52
C THR A 253 -12.26 -11.69 12.69
N LEU A 254 -12.60 -12.98 12.70
CA LEU A 254 -13.83 -13.47 12.05
C LEU A 254 -15.08 -12.79 12.60
N ASP A 255 -15.18 -12.67 13.93
CA ASP A 255 -16.33 -12.02 14.58
C ASP A 255 -16.42 -10.54 14.21
N HIS A 256 -15.29 -9.82 14.28
CA HIS A 256 -15.24 -8.42 13.87
C HIS A 256 -15.72 -8.21 12.43
N GLN A 257 -15.23 -9.02 11.48
CA GLN A 257 -15.67 -8.97 10.09
C GLN A 257 -17.17 -9.27 9.94
N LEU A 258 -17.69 -10.24 10.70
CA LEU A 258 -19.12 -10.56 10.72
C LEU A 258 -19.95 -9.38 11.21
N GLN A 259 -19.57 -8.75 12.33
CA GLN A 259 -20.32 -7.63 12.89
C GLN A 259 -20.34 -6.43 11.93
N GLN A 260 -19.20 -6.09 11.33
CA GLN A 260 -19.12 -5.01 10.32
C GLN A 260 -20.02 -5.31 9.13
N THR A 261 -19.95 -6.54 8.60
CA THR A 261 -20.78 -6.95 7.46
C THR A 261 -22.27 -6.91 7.81
N ILE A 262 -22.66 -7.41 8.99
CA ILE A 262 -24.05 -7.37 9.46
C ILE A 262 -24.55 -5.94 9.60
N ALA A 263 -23.73 -5.04 10.17
CA ALA A 263 -24.10 -3.63 10.33
C ALA A 263 -24.37 -2.95 8.99
N LEU A 264 -23.50 -3.18 7.99
CA LEU A 264 -23.68 -2.67 6.64
C LEU A 264 -24.91 -3.29 5.96
N MET A 265 -25.10 -4.61 6.08
CA MET A 265 -26.30 -5.24 5.54
C MET A 265 -27.59 -4.70 6.16
N LYS A 266 -27.59 -4.32 7.45
CA LYS A 266 -28.74 -3.71 8.12
C LYS A 266 -29.02 -2.28 7.64
N ALA A 267 -27.97 -1.54 7.32
CA ALA A 267 -28.06 -0.15 6.87
C ALA A 267 -28.53 -0.02 5.41
N SER A 268 -28.50 -1.11 4.64
CA SER A 268 -28.88 -1.12 3.22
C SER A 268 -30.29 -1.67 3.01
N ASP A 269 -30.97 -1.16 1.99
CA ASP A 269 -32.27 -1.64 1.54
C ASP A 269 -32.17 -2.65 0.40
N THR A 270 -31.12 -2.55 -0.43
CA THR A 270 -30.86 -3.45 -1.57
C THR A 270 -29.49 -4.11 -1.51
N TRP A 271 -29.31 -5.19 -2.27
CA TRP A 271 -28.02 -5.88 -2.36
C TRP A 271 -26.94 -5.00 -3.00
N GLU A 272 -27.32 -4.23 -4.02
CA GLU A 272 -26.44 -3.33 -4.76
C GLU A 272 -25.93 -2.20 -3.86
N GLU A 273 -26.81 -1.63 -3.03
CA GLU A 273 -26.42 -0.64 -2.04
C GLU A 273 -25.45 -1.22 -1.00
N PHE A 274 -25.75 -2.42 -0.48
CA PHE A 274 -24.87 -3.12 0.46
C PHE A 274 -23.49 -3.35 -0.15
N ASP A 275 -23.39 -3.90 -1.35
CA ASP A 275 -22.11 -4.20 -2.00
C ASP A 275 -21.29 -2.92 -2.18
N LYS A 276 -21.92 -1.84 -2.65
CA LYS A 276 -21.28 -0.52 -2.84
C LYS A 276 -20.74 0.05 -1.53
N LEU A 277 -21.56 0.05 -0.47
CA LEU A 277 -21.16 0.56 0.85
C LEU A 277 -20.06 -0.31 1.47
N PHE A 278 -20.17 -1.62 1.33
CA PHE A 278 -19.21 -2.57 1.84
C PHE A 278 -17.85 -2.41 1.17
N ARG A 279 -17.78 -2.39 -0.16
CA ARG A 279 -16.52 -2.16 -0.89
C ARG A 279 -15.89 -0.84 -0.53
N LYS A 280 -16.68 0.23 -0.42
CA LYS A 280 -16.20 1.54 0.03
C LYS A 280 -15.63 1.49 1.45
N ALA A 281 -16.33 0.84 2.39
CA ALA A 281 -15.88 0.69 3.77
C ALA A 281 -14.59 -0.14 3.89
N MET A 282 -14.43 -1.13 3.02
CA MET A 282 -13.25 -1.99 2.92
C MET A 282 -12.10 -1.37 2.10
N GLY A 283 -12.28 -0.14 1.58
CA GLY A 283 -11.24 0.58 0.83
C GLY A 283 -11.06 0.13 -0.62
N GLU A 284 -11.99 -0.63 -1.18
CA GLU A 284 -11.98 -1.00 -2.60
C GLU A 284 -12.42 0.17 -3.50
N PRO A 285 -11.86 0.29 -4.71
CA PRO A 285 -12.27 1.31 -5.67
C PRO A 285 -13.71 1.05 -6.13
N VAL A 286 -14.64 1.91 -5.73
CA VAL A 286 -16.04 1.86 -6.16
C VAL A 286 -16.25 2.76 -7.38
N GLN A 287 -16.75 2.19 -8.47
CA GLN A 287 -17.14 2.97 -9.64
C GLN A 287 -18.33 3.88 -9.28
N LEU A 288 -18.14 5.20 -9.37
CA LEU A 288 -19.21 6.17 -9.19
C LEU A 288 -20.19 6.03 -10.36
N GLU A 289 -21.48 5.86 -10.06
CA GLU A 289 -22.53 5.96 -11.07
C GLU A 289 -22.58 7.39 -11.59
N LEU A 290 -22.44 7.56 -12.91
CA LEU A 290 -22.75 8.83 -13.55
C LEU A 290 -24.25 9.08 -13.37
N SER A 291 -24.60 10.03 -12.51
CA SER A 291 -25.91 10.65 -12.56
C SER A 291 -26.01 11.47 -13.84
N LEU A 292 -26.47 10.85 -14.93
CA LEU A 292 -26.99 11.60 -16.06
C LEU A 292 -28.29 12.24 -15.58
N LYS A 293 -28.20 13.50 -15.17
CA LYS A 293 -29.38 14.37 -15.09
C LYS A 293 -29.89 14.51 -16.51
N ASN A 294 -30.96 13.81 -16.84
CA ASN A 294 -31.77 14.17 -17.98
C ASN A 294 -32.52 15.45 -17.57
N GLU A 295 -32.09 16.58 -18.15
CA GLU A 295 -32.91 17.79 -18.25
C GLU A 295 -34.13 17.54 -19.15
#